data_AF-A0A1F5JUR7-F1
#
_entry.id   AF-A0A1F5JUR7-F1
#
_cell.length_a   1.000
_cell.length_b   1.000
_cell.length_c   1.000
_cell.angle_alpha   90.00
_cell.angle_beta   90.00
_cell.angle_gamma   90.00
#
_symmetry.space_group_name_H-M   'P 1'
#
loop_
_entity.id
_entity.type
_entity.pdbx_description
1 polymer ?
#
loop_
_entity_poly.entity_id
_entity_poly.type
_entity_poly.pdbx_seq_one_letter_code
_entity_poly.pdbx_strand_id
1 'polypeptide(L)'
;MLKTYLYIPADLAERVNYTAKVQQKSKAEVLREALEKGMVGISQQGTASAEVLLKIAELGKKNHVRGPKDSSARMDEYLWDKDWSKDE
;
A
#
# COMPACT_ATOMS: atom_id res chain seq x y z
N MET A 1 -25.27 10.46 -12.33
CA MET A 1 -24.00 10.30 -13.07
C MET A 1 -23.38 11.68 -13.21
N LEU A 2 -22.15 11.89 -12.72
CA LEU A 2 -21.45 13.18 -12.80
C LEU A 2 -20.55 13.20 -14.04
N LYS A 3 -20.46 14.33 -14.73
CA LYS A 3 -19.53 14.54 -15.84
C LYS A 3 -18.29 15.27 -15.33
N THR A 4 -17.12 14.68 -15.53
CA THR A 4 -15.84 15.28 -15.18
C THR A 4 -15.00 15.41 -16.43
N TYR A 5 -14.39 16.57 -16.63
CA TYR A 5 -13.46 16.83 -17.73
C TYR A 5 -12.04 16.78 -17.19
N LEU A 6 -11.17 16.01 -17.83
CA LEU A 6 -9.77 15.84 -17.46
C LEU A 6 -8.90 16.11 -18.69
N TYR A 7 -7.82 16.85 -18.50
CA TYR A 7 -6.79 16.99 -19.53
C TYR A 7 -5.89 15.76 -19.52
N ILE A 8 -5.71 15.16 -20.71
CA ILE A 8 -4.96 13.92 -20.88
C ILE A 8 -3.83 14.20 -21.89
N PRO A 9 -2.56 13.91 -21.57
CA PRO A 9 -1.46 13.97 -22.52
C PRO A 9 -1.69 13.11 -23.77
N ALA A 10 -1.08 13.50 -24.90
CA ALA A 10 -1.29 12.85 -26.19
C ALA A 10 -0.90 11.36 -26.20
N ASP A 11 0.23 11.03 -25.56
CA ASP A 11 0.74 9.66 -25.42
C ASP A 11 -0.23 8.78 -24.62
N LEU A 12 -0.81 9.31 -23.55
CA LEU A 12 -1.79 8.59 -22.74
C LEU A 12 -3.11 8.41 -23.51
N ALA A 13 -3.53 9.41 -24.29
CA ALA A 13 -4.70 9.28 -25.16
C ALA A 13 -4.52 8.19 -26.23
N GLU A 14 -3.33 8.07 -26.83
CA GLU A 14 -3.01 6.98 -27.77
C GLU A 14 -3.10 5.61 -27.11
N ARG A 15 -2.53 5.46 -25.91
CA ARG A 15 -2.62 4.20 -25.15
C ARG A 15 -4.07 3.82 -24.85
N VAL A 16 -4.89 4.77 -24.40
CA VAL A 16 -6.32 4.54 -24.14
C VAL A 16 -7.04 4.10 -25.42
N ASN A 17 -6.74 4.73 -26.56
CA ASN A 17 -7.32 4.36 -27.85
C ASN A 17 -6.95 2.93 -28.26
N TYR A 18 -5.69 2.55 -28.09
CA TYR A 18 -5.20 1.22 -28.39
C TYR A 18 -5.87 0.17 -27.48
N THR A 19 -5.88 0.40 -26.18
CA THR A 19 -6.50 -0.52 -25.20
C THR A 19 -8.00 -0.69 -25.46
N ALA A 20 -8.72 0.40 -25.78
CA ALA A 20 -10.14 0.34 -26.12
C ALA A 20 -10.40 -0.54 -27.35
N LYS A 21 -9.55 -0.45 -28.38
CA LYS A 21 -9.63 -1.32 -29.57
C LYS A 21 -9.36 -2.78 -29.25
N VAL A 22 -8.28 -3.06 -28.52
CA VAL A 22 -7.88 -4.44 -28.17
C VAL A 22 -8.92 -5.12 -27.30
N GLN A 23 -9.50 -4.41 -26.33
CA GLN A 23 -10.48 -4.96 -25.40
C GLN A 23 -11.92 -4.87 -25.89
N GLN A 24 -12.16 -4.30 -27.09
CA GLN A 24 -13.50 -4.05 -27.64
C GLN A 24 -14.41 -3.27 -26.67
N LYS A 25 -13.85 -2.31 -25.95
CA LYS A 25 -14.56 -1.47 -24.96
C LYS A 25 -14.61 -0.02 -25.39
N SER A 26 -15.55 0.73 -24.83
CA SER A 26 -15.57 2.18 -25.00
C SER A 26 -14.38 2.83 -24.26
N LYS A 27 -13.86 3.94 -24.78
CA LYS A 27 -12.77 4.70 -24.11
C LYS A 27 -13.15 5.11 -22.68
N ALA A 28 -14.41 5.48 -22.48
CA ALA A 28 -14.93 5.89 -21.17
C ALA A 28 -14.94 4.74 -20.17
N GLU A 29 -15.21 3.52 -20.62
CA GLU A 29 -15.17 2.32 -19.79
C GLU A 29 -13.74 1.94 -19.42
N VAL A 30 -12.82 1.97 -20.40
CA VAL A 30 -11.39 1.75 -20.15
C VAL A 30 -10.84 2.75 -19.12
N LEU A 31 -11.18 4.04 -19.28
CA LEU A 31 -10.78 5.08 -18.32
C LEU A 31 -11.38 4.85 -16.93
N ARG A 32 -12.64 4.44 -16.85
CA ARG A 32 -13.29 4.15 -15.55
C ARG A 32 -12.61 3.00 -14.82
N GLU A 33 -12.36 1.90 -15.53
CA GLU A 33 -11.67 0.73 -14.95
C GLU A 33 -10.23 1.07 -14.54
N ALA A 34 -9.52 1.85 -15.36
CA ALA A 34 -8.17 2.29 -15.06
C ALA A 34 -8.12 3.18 -13.81
N LEU A 35 -9.07 4.12 -13.69
CA LEU A 35 -9.20 4.97 -12.50
C LEU A 35 -9.57 4.15 -11.26
N GLU A 36 -10.52 3.24 -11.35
CA GLU A 36 -10.93 2.40 -10.22
C GLU A 36 -9.77 1.54 -9.70
N LYS A 37 -9.04 0.87 -10.60
CA LYS A 37 -7.84 0.11 -10.26
C LYS A 37 -6.72 1.00 -9.74
N GLY A 38 -6.51 2.17 -10.35
CA GLY A 38 -5.51 3.15 -9.94
C GLY A 38 -5.77 3.69 -8.54
N MET A 39 -7.03 3.93 -8.17
CA MET A 39 -7.41 4.40 -6.84
C MET A 39 -7.09 3.39 -5.74
N VAL A 40 -7.15 2.09 -6.01
CA VAL A 40 -6.71 1.05 -5.06
C VAL A 40 -5.19 1.14 -4.83
N GLY A 41 -4.41 1.40 -5.88
CA GLY A 41 -2.96 1.60 -5.74
C GLY A 41 -2.62 2.89 -4.99
N ILE A 42 -3.33 3.98 -5.27
CA ILE A 42 -3.12 5.29 -4.62
C ILE A 42 -3.48 5.23 -3.13
N SER A 43 -4.59 4.56 -2.77
CA SER A 43 -5.02 4.46 -1.37
C SER A 43 -4.04 3.67 -0.49
N GLN A 44 -3.35 2.68 -1.07
CA GLN A 44 -2.38 1.86 -0.35
C GLN A 44 -1.05 2.57 -0.07
N GLN A 45 -0.73 3.61 -0.85
CA GLN A 45 0.58 4.28 -0.77
C GLN A 45 0.77 5.13 0.50
N GLY A 46 -0.32 5.49 1.20
CA GLY A 46 -0.29 6.30 2.42
C GLY A 46 -0.49 5.52 3.73
N THR A 47 -1.06 4.31 3.69
CA THR A 47 -1.46 3.56 4.89
C THR A 47 -0.72 2.24 5.09
N ALA A 48 0.02 1.76 4.10
CA ALA A 48 0.67 0.45 4.16
C ALA A 48 1.58 0.28 5.40
N SER A 49 2.31 1.31 5.82
CA SER A 49 3.16 1.25 7.02
C SER A 49 2.34 1.17 8.30
N ALA A 50 1.28 1.97 8.44
CA ALA A 50 0.41 1.97 9.60
C ALA A 50 -0.41 0.68 9.71
N GLU A 51 -0.93 0.18 8.58
CA GLU A 51 -1.69 -1.07 8.53
C GLU A 51 -0.81 -2.29 8.86
N VAL A 52 0.45 -2.31 8.42
CA VAL A 52 1.42 -3.35 8.79
C VAL A 52 1.72 -3.31 10.29
N LEU A 53 1.92 -2.12 10.88
CA LEU A 53 2.13 -1.99 12.33
C LEU A 53 0.91 -2.47 13.12
N LEU A 54 -0.31 -2.19 12.65
CA LEU A 54 -1.54 -2.69 13.27
C LEU A 54 -1.64 -4.21 13.19
N LYS A 55 -1.30 -4.82 12.06
CA LYS A 55 -1.24 -6.30 11.91
C LYS A 55 -0.19 -6.93 12.83
N ILE A 56 0.98 -6.32 13.00
CA ILE A 56 2.01 -6.77 13.95
C ILE A 56 1.49 -6.69 15.39
N ALA A 57 0.80 -5.60 15.75
CA ALA A 57 0.19 -5.45 17.06
C ALA A 57 -0.91 -6.50 17.34
N GLU A 58 -1.74 -6.83 16.34
CA GLU A 58 -2.73 -7.91 16.43
C GLU A 58 -2.09 -9.29 16.64
N LEU A 59 -1.00 -9.58 15.93
CA LEU A 59 -0.22 -10.80 16.13
C LEU A 59 0.37 -10.87 17.54
N GLY A 60 0.90 -9.75 18.04
CA GLY A 60 1.40 -9.64 19.42
C GLY A 60 0.30 -9.91 20.44
N LYS A 61 -0.90 -9.33 20.24
CA LYS A 61 -2.08 -9.57 21.08
C LYS A 61 -2.53 -11.03 21.06
N LYS A 62 -2.62 -11.66 19.89
CA LYS A 62 -3.04 -13.06 19.73
C LYS A 62 -2.09 -14.03 20.41
N ASN A 63 -0.79 -13.79 20.28
CA ASN A 63 0.26 -14.64 20.86
C ASN A 63 0.65 -14.24 22.29
N HIS A 64 -0.07 -13.28 22.90
CA HIS A 64 0.21 -12.75 24.24
C HIS A 64 1.68 -12.32 24.43
N VAL A 65 2.29 -11.80 23.35
CA VAL A 65 3.67 -11.29 23.38
C VAL A 65 3.70 -10.10 24.33
N ARG A 66 4.51 -10.22 25.38
CA ARG A 66 4.78 -9.13 26.33
C ARG A 66 6.19 -8.64 26.10
N GLY A 67 6.35 -7.31 26.08
CA GLY A 67 7.67 -6.71 26.06
C GLY A 67 8.46 -7.05 27.33
N PRO A 68 9.80 -6.96 27.27
CA PRO A 68 10.66 -7.05 28.43
C PRO A 68 10.23 -6.06 29.52
N LYS A 69 10.26 -6.45 30.79
CA LYS A 69 9.88 -5.57 31.92
C LYS A 69 10.84 -4.38 32.08
N ASP A 70 12.05 -4.51 31.56
CA ASP A 70 13.18 -3.59 31.60
C ASP A 70 13.36 -2.81 30.28
N SER A 71 12.36 -2.85 29.39
CA SER A 71 12.42 -2.19 28.07
C SER A 71 12.81 -0.70 28.14
N SER A 72 12.43 0.01 29.21
CA SER A 72 12.79 1.42 29.39
C SER A 72 14.22 1.63 29.86
N ALA A 73 14.80 0.67 30.58
CA ALA A 73 16.14 0.77 31.13
C ALA A 73 17.21 0.23 30.16
N ARG A 74 16.83 -0.66 29.24
CA ARG A 74 17.74 -1.35 28.30
C ARG A 74 17.37 -1.13 26.84
N MET A 75 16.75 0.00 26.56
CA MET A 75 16.26 0.32 25.23
C MET A 75 17.40 0.31 24.19
N ASP A 76 18.55 0.87 24.55
CA ASP A 76 19.72 0.91 23.66
C ASP A 76 20.27 -0.49 23.36
N GLU A 77 20.34 -1.34 24.39
CA GLU A 77 20.83 -2.70 24.23
C GLU A 77 19.94 -3.53 23.30
N TYR A 78 18.62 -3.40 23.45
CA TYR A 78 17.66 -4.17 22.66
C TYR A 78 17.51 -3.69 21.22
N LEU A 79 17.76 -2.41 20.98
CA LEU A 79 17.60 -1.81 19.65
C LEU A 79 18.91 -1.77 18.84
N TRP A 80 20.06 -1.60 19.50
CA TRP A 80 21.31 -1.26 18.83
C TRP A 80 22.47 -2.21 19.14
N ASP A 81 22.62 -2.64 20.40
CA ASP A 81 23.83 -3.39 20.80
C ASP A 81 23.72 -4.89 20.53
N LYS A 82 22.53 -5.47 20.67
CA LYS A 82 22.34 -6.92 20.51
C LYS A 82 21.90 -7.30 19.09
N ASP A 83 22.70 -8.15 18.45
CA ASP A 83 22.33 -8.78 17.18
C ASP A 83 21.44 -10.00 17.44
N TRP A 84 20.13 -9.81 17.31
CA TRP A 84 19.12 -10.86 17.50
C TRP A 84 19.08 -11.91 16.38
N SER A 85 19.90 -11.76 15.33
CA SER A 85 19.99 -12.74 14.23
C SER A 85 20.90 -13.92 14.52
N LYS A 86 21.65 -13.87 15.62
CA LYS A 86 22.55 -14.93 16.06
C LYS A 86 22.03 -15.55 17.34
N ASP A 87 21.74 -16.85 17.28
CA ASP A 87 21.49 -17.66 18.46
C ASP A 87 22.84 -17.92 19.15
N GLU A 88 23.14 -17.20 20.23
CA GLU A 88 24.15 -17.62 21.22
C GLU A 88 23.56 -18.61 22.23
#